data_AF-A0A7S0AWJ4-F1
#
_entry.id   AF-A0A7S0AWJ4-F1
#
_cell.length_a   1.000
_cell.length_b   1.000
_cell.length_c   1.000
_cell.angle_alpha   90.00
_cell.angle_beta   90.00
_cell.angle_gamma   90.00
#
_symmetry.space_group_name_H-M   'P 1'
#
loop_
_entity.id
_entity.type
_entity.pdbx_description
1 polymer ?
#
loop_
_entity_poly.entity_id
_entity_poly.type
_entity_poly.pdbx_seq_one_letter_code
_entity_poly.pdbx_strand_id
1 'polypeptide(L)'
;MKGATMAGIFAESGLNTRNMPTHLEVKQFAEALVEVMPEYGLACEHEHSISVLLASKCFLGSSGWRTWIDFEKFADIWDSGRVAALDYALPTPGWALYGSPKQGFSPSETRKLRQRPRLLHRA
;
A
#
# COMPACT_ATOMS: atom_id res chain seq x y z
N MET A 1 -8.29 -18.01 -0.97
CA MET A 1 -9.24 -17.19 -0.16
C MET A 1 -8.39 -16.11 0.53
N LYS A 2 -8.74 -14.80 0.52
CA LYS A 2 -8.13 -13.84 1.46
C LYS A 2 -8.69 -14.19 2.84
N GLY A 3 -8.14 -15.26 3.43
CA GLY A 3 -8.78 -16.05 4.47
C GLY A 3 -8.69 -15.46 5.88
N ALA A 4 -7.83 -14.46 6.09
CA ALA A 4 -7.65 -13.86 7.41
C ALA A 4 -8.78 -12.89 7.81
N THR A 5 -9.53 -12.34 6.85
CA THR A 5 -10.55 -11.30 7.10
C THR A 5 -11.97 -11.84 7.28
N MET A 6 -12.16 -13.16 7.31
CA MET A 6 -13.46 -13.81 7.51
C MET A 6 -13.33 -14.85 8.63
N ALA A 7 -12.81 -14.45 9.79
CA ALA A 7 -12.98 -15.23 11.01
C ALA A 7 -14.48 -15.38 11.31
N GLY A 8 -14.91 -16.50 11.89
CA GLY A 8 -16.33 -16.73 12.24
C GLY A 8 -16.99 -15.62 13.07
N ILE A 9 -16.16 -14.79 13.71
CA ILE A 9 -16.51 -13.60 14.51
C ILE A 9 -17.31 -12.55 13.70
N PHE A 10 -17.18 -12.50 12.36
CA PHE A 10 -17.89 -11.49 11.57
C PHE A 10 -19.39 -11.78 11.36
N ALA A 11 -19.85 -13.00 11.63
CA ALA A 11 -21.28 -13.33 11.50
C ALA A 11 -22.16 -12.57 12.50
N GLU A 12 -21.62 -12.25 13.68
CA GLU A 12 -22.34 -11.52 14.74
C GLU A 12 -22.20 -9.99 14.63
N SER A 13 -21.24 -9.49 13.84
CA SER A 13 -21.01 -8.05 13.68
C SER A 13 -21.77 -7.40 12.52
N GLY A 14 -22.46 -8.19 11.71
CA GLY A 14 -23.14 -7.72 10.49
C GLY A 14 -22.20 -7.37 9.33
N LEU A 15 -20.89 -7.50 9.52
CA LEU A 15 -19.89 -7.26 8.49
C LEU A 15 -19.82 -8.44 7.52
N ASN A 16 -19.89 -8.14 6.23
CA ASN A 16 -19.80 -9.14 5.18
C ASN A 16 -18.91 -8.66 4.02
N THR A 17 -18.75 -9.51 3.00
CA THR A 17 -17.87 -9.21 1.86
C THR A 17 -18.26 -7.96 1.07
N ARG A 18 -19.49 -7.44 1.21
CA ARG A 18 -19.94 -6.20 0.57
C ARG A 18 -19.45 -4.95 1.30
N ASN A 19 -19.05 -5.06 2.57
CA ASN A 19 -18.51 -3.96 3.37
C ASN A 19 -17.00 -3.77 3.14
N MET A 20 -16.34 -4.70 2.46
CA MET A 20 -14.92 -4.59 2.16
C MET A 20 -14.73 -3.78 0.88
N PRO A 21 -14.01 -2.66 0.94
CA PRO A 21 -13.81 -1.81 -0.21
C PRO A 21 -13.02 -2.53 -1.31
N THR A 22 -13.23 -2.07 -2.53
CA THR A 22 -12.42 -2.36 -3.69
C THR A 22 -11.14 -1.53 -3.66
N HIS A 23 -10.14 -1.94 -4.44
CA HIS A 23 -8.92 -1.13 -4.56
C HIS A 23 -9.20 0.27 -5.11
N LEU A 24 -10.15 0.40 -6.04
CA LEU A 24 -10.54 1.70 -6.60
C LEU A 24 -11.13 2.63 -5.54
N GLU A 25 -12.01 2.12 -4.67
CA GLU A 25 -12.59 2.92 -3.57
C GLU A 25 -11.52 3.37 -2.57
N VAL A 26 -10.53 2.51 -2.27
CA VAL A 26 -9.40 2.90 -1.41
C VAL A 26 -8.53 3.97 -2.08
N LYS A 27 -8.30 3.89 -3.39
CA LYS A 27 -7.57 4.92 -4.15
C LYS A 27 -8.29 6.28 -4.11
N GLN A 28 -9.58 6.29 -4.41
CA GLN A 28 -10.39 7.52 -4.38
C GLN A 28 -10.40 8.15 -2.99
N PHE A 29 -10.51 7.33 -1.95
CA PHE A 29 -10.42 7.81 -0.58
C PHE A 29 -9.03 8.39 -0.26
N ALA A 30 -7.96 7.70 -0.68
CA ALA A 30 -6.59 8.17 -0.49
C ALA A 30 -6.30 9.49 -1.21
N GLU A 31 -6.82 9.65 -2.44
CA GLU A 31 -6.76 10.89 -3.21
C GLU A 31 -7.49 12.03 -2.47
N ALA A 32 -8.72 11.81 -2.01
CA ALA A 32 -9.43 12.83 -1.23
C ALA A 32 -8.72 13.18 0.10
N LEU A 33 -8.08 12.20 0.74
CA LEU A 33 -7.38 12.40 2.01
C LEU A 33 -6.09 13.21 1.83
N VAL A 34 -5.35 13.02 0.73
CA VAL A 34 -4.10 13.75 0.51
C VAL A 34 -4.33 15.24 0.25
N GLU A 35 -5.49 15.61 -0.32
CA GLU A 35 -5.87 17.01 -0.52
C GLU A 35 -5.98 17.80 0.80
N VAL A 36 -6.30 17.14 1.91
CA VAL A 36 -6.40 17.76 3.24
C VAL A 36 -5.14 17.55 4.09
N MET A 37 -4.11 16.87 3.57
CA MET A 37 -2.86 16.56 4.27
C MET A 37 -1.64 17.05 3.47
N PRO A 38 -1.33 18.37 3.50
CA PRO A 38 -0.34 18.97 2.61
C PRO A 38 1.08 18.42 2.77
N GLU A 39 1.42 17.86 3.94
CA GLU A 39 2.74 17.27 4.21
C GLU A 39 2.87 15.82 3.71
N TYR A 40 1.82 15.24 3.13
CA TYR A 40 1.77 13.86 2.68
C TYR A 40 1.53 13.76 1.17
N GLY A 41 1.87 12.62 0.60
CA GLY A 41 1.69 12.32 -0.81
C GLY A 41 1.42 10.83 -1.04
N LEU A 42 0.85 10.49 -2.20
CA LEU A 42 0.59 9.12 -2.61
C LEU A 42 1.87 8.48 -3.14
N ALA A 43 2.49 7.61 -2.33
CA ALA A 43 3.80 7.03 -2.65
C ALA A 43 3.69 5.69 -3.36
N CYS A 44 2.84 4.79 -2.85
CA CYS A 44 2.73 3.43 -3.34
C CYS A 44 1.29 2.94 -3.34
N GLU A 45 1.00 1.94 -4.15
CA GLU A 45 -0.24 1.16 -4.06
C GLU A 45 0.06 -0.34 -4.10
N HIS A 46 -0.85 -1.16 -3.58
CA HIS A 46 -0.80 -2.60 -3.73
C HIS A 46 -2.21 -3.17 -3.85
N GLU A 47 -2.60 -3.47 -5.09
CA GLU A 47 -3.95 -3.95 -5.40
C GLU A 47 -4.25 -5.30 -4.72
N HIS A 48 -3.25 -6.19 -4.64
CA HIS A 48 -3.46 -7.48 -4.01
C HIS A 48 -3.78 -7.34 -2.52
N SER A 49 -3.25 -6.35 -1.82
CA SER A 49 -3.62 -6.05 -0.43
C SER A 49 -4.78 -5.06 -0.28
N ILE A 50 -5.21 -4.39 -1.37
CA ILE A 50 -6.21 -3.30 -1.35
C ILE A 50 -5.72 -2.16 -0.44
N SER A 51 -4.48 -1.72 -0.65
CA SER A 51 -3.83 -0.72 0.19
C SER A 51 -3.12 0.34 -0.64
N VAL A 52 -3.14 1.58 -0.14
CA VAL A 52 -2.38 2.72 -0.67
C VAL A 52 -1.53 3.28 0.47
N LEU A 53 -0.27 3.61 0.18
CA LEU A 53 0.64 4.26 1.12
C LEU A 53 0.63 5.77 0.89
N LEU A 54 0.13 6.50 1.88
CA LEU A 54 0.37 7.93 2.03
C LEU A 54 1.66 8.11 2.84
N ALA A 55 2.69 8.70 2.23
CA ALA A 55 3.97 8.94 2.89
C ALA A 55 4.19 10.44 3.10
N SER A 56 4.90 10.79 4.18
CA SER A 56 5.36 12.16 4.38
C SER A 56 6.28 12.58 3.24
N LYS A 57 6.13 13.82 2.77
CA LYS A 57 6.96 14.41 1.71
C LYS A 57 8.44 14.51 2.09
N CYS A 58 8.84 14.29 3.34
CA CYS A 58 10.25 14.12 3.68
C CYS A 58 10.91 12.93 2.97
N PHE A 59 10.13 11.93 2.55
CA PHE A 59 10.59 10.80 1.73
C PHE A 59 10.50 11.09 0.22
N LEU A 60 10.03 12.25 -0.20
CA LEU A 60 9.97 12.66 -1.60
C LEU A 60 11.24 13.45 -1.94
N GLY A 61 12.24 12.76 -2.51
CA GLY A 61 13.47 13.37 -2.99
C GLY A 61 13.33 13.94 -4.39
N SER A 62 14.40 14.56 -4.90
CA SER A 62 14.47 15.09 -6.27
C SER A 62 14.27 14.02 -7.36
N SER A 63 14.65 12.78 -7.08
CA SER A 63 14.48 11.64 -7.97
C SER A 63 13.17 10.86 -7.75
N GLY A 64 12.30 11.33 -6.86
CA GLY A 64 11.03 10.69 -6.52
C GLY A 64 10.98 10.10 -5.11
N TRP A 65 10.00 9.22 -4.89
CA TRP A 65 9.74 8.62 -3.60
C TRP A 65 10.87 7.67 -3.15
N ARG A 66 11.20 7.74 -1.85
CA ARG A 66 12.17 6.87 -1.18
C ARG A 66 11.52 6.15 0.00
N THR A 67 10.50 5.34 -0.28
CA THR A 67 9.74 4.61 0.75
C THR A 67 10.13 3.15 0.87
N TRP A 68 11.12 2.69 0.10
CA TRP A 68 11.59 1.31 0.17
C TRP A 68 12.63 1.16 1.28
N ILE A 69 12.58 0.05 2.00
CA ILE A 69 13.46 -0.19 3.14
C ILE A 69 14.71 -0.93 2.66
N ASP A 70 15.88 -0.36 2.95
CA ASP A 70 17.16 -1.06 2.90
C ASP A 70 17.32 -1.92 4.16
N PHE A 71 16.87 -3.17 4.10
CA PHE A 71 16.93 -4.05 5.28
C PHE A 71 18.36 -4.41 5.68
N GLU A 72 19.27 -4.54 4.71
CA GLU A 72 20.68 -4.83 4.99
C GLU A 72 21.30 -3.63 5.72
N LYS A 73 21.15 -2.43 5.16
CA LYS A 73 21.67 -1.21 5.80
C LYS A 73 21.01 -0.95 7.16
N PHE A 74 19.72 -1.21 7.29
CA PHE A 74 19.04 -1.10 8.59
C PHE A 74 19.63 -2.09 9.60
N ALA A 75 19.86 -3.36 9.21
CA ALA A 75 20.46 -4.38 10.06
C ALA A 75 21.90 -4.04 10.49
N ASP A 76 22.64 -3.26 9.69
CA ASP A 76 23.97 -2.78 10.04
C ASP A 76 23.97 -1.64 11.06
N ILE A 77 22.91 -0.83 11.11
CA ILE A 77 22.91 0.44 11.88
C ILE A 77 21.90 0.47 13.04
N TRP A 78 21.00 -0.51 13.15
CA TRP A 78 19.86 -0.46 14.10
C TRP A 78 20.28 -0.29 15.57
N ASP A 79 21.47 -0.76 15.96
CA ASP A 79 21.97 -0.70 17.35
C ASP A 79 22.84 0.53 17.65
N SER A 80 23.16 1.33 16.63
CA SER A 80 24.09 2.48 16.71
C SER A 80 23.56 3.69 17.51
N GLY A 81 22.34 3.59 18.06
CA GLY A 81 21.68 4.64 18.83
C GLY A 81 20.52 5.28 18.08
N ARG A 82 20.69 6.51 17.58
CA ARG A 82 19.62 7.22 16.85
C ARG A 82 19.71 6.93 15.35
N VAL A 83 18.85 6.06 14.85
CA VAL A 83 18.67 5.80 13.42
C VAL A 83 17.44 6.56 12.91
N ALA A 84 17.62 7.40 11.89
CA ALA A 84 16.52 8.06 11.20
C ALA A 84 16.01 7.18 10.04
N ALA A 85 14.71 7.25 9.75
CA ALA A 85 14.11 6.46 8.67
C ALA A 85 14.73 6.73 7.28
N LEU A 86 15.23 7.95 7.05
CA LEU A 86 15.91 8.31 5.81
C LEU A 86 17.29 7.66 5.65
N ASP A 87 17.91 7.19 6.75
CA ASP A 87 19.24 6.57 6.70
C ASP A 87 19.22 5.25 5.95
N TYR A 88 18.08 4.54 5.95
CA TYR A 88 17.86 3.26 5.28
C TYR A 88 16.72 3.33 4.23
N ALA A 89 16.46 4.52 3.70
CA ALA A 89 15.43 4.74 2.67
C ALA A 89 16.00 4.63 1.26
N LEU A 90 15.55 3.61 0.52
CA LEU A 90 15.84 3.39 -0.90
C LEU A 90 14.74 3.97 -1.80
N PRO A 91 15.06 4.26 -3.08
CA PRO A 91 14.07 4.62 -4.07
C PRO A 91 12.94 3.59 -4.12
N THR A 92 11.71 4.08 -4.13
CA THR A 92 10.52 3.24 -4.29
C THR A 92 10.58 2.54 -5.65
N PRO A 93 10.45 1.20 -5.71
CA PRO A 93 10.47 0.49 -6.97
C PRO A 93 9.36 0.97 -7.92
N GLY A 94 9.67 1.11 -9.22
CA GLY A 94 8.71 1.67 -10.18
C GLY A 94 7.41 0.86 -10.33
N TRP A 95 7.44 -0.44 -10.04
CA TRP A 95 6.25 -1.29 -10.02
C TRP A 95 5.36 -1.07 -8.78
N ALA A 96 5.93 -0.48 -7.71
CA ALA A 96 5.26 -0.19 -6.45
C ALA A 96 4.65 1.21 -6.39
N LEU A 97 5.16 2.14 -7.21
CA LEU A 97 4.69 3.52 -7.25
C LEU A 97 3.18 3.60 -7.47
N TYR A 98 2.55 4.59 -6.83
CA TYR A 98 1.14 4.88 -7.07
C TYR A 98 0.89 5.17 -8.56
N GLY A 99 -0.12 4.53 -9.14
CA GLY A 99 -0.45 4.66 -10.57
C GLY A 99 0.41 3.79 -11.49
N SER A 100 1.31 2.96 -10.95
CA SER A 100 2.12 2.04 -11.74
C SER A 100 1.22 1.03 -12.49
N PRO A 101 1.55 0.66 -13.75
CA PRO A 101 0.82 -0.38 -14.47
C PRO A 101 0.81 -1.74 -13.75
N LYS A 102 1.78 -1.96 -12.84
CA LYS A 102 1.86 -3.18 -12.02
C LYS A 102 1.07 -3.09 -10.71
N GLN A 103 0.59 -1.90 -10.34
CA GLN A 103 -0.26 -1.65 -9.17
C GLN A 103 0.26 -2.30 -7.87
N GLY A 104 1.57 -2.21 -7.63
CA GLY A 104 2.22 -2.80 -6.46
C GLY A 104 2.65 -4.24 -6.58
N PHE A 105 2.31 -4.91 -7.67
CA PHE A 105 2.61 -6.32 -7.83
C PHE A 105 4.07 -6.51 -8.27
N SER A 106 4.84 -7.23 -7.45
CA SER A 106 6.26 -7.46 -7.73
C SER A 106 6.44 -8.21 -9.06
N PRO A 107 7.40 -7.83 -9.92
CA PRO A 107 7.74 -8.56 -11.14
C PRO A 107 8.21 -10.00 -10.88
N SER A 108 8.74 -10.29 -9.69
CA SER A 108 9.19 -11.63 -9.31
C SER A 108 8.04 -12.56 -8.91
N GLU A 109 6.84 -12.03 -8.69
CA GLU A 109 5.67 -12.79 -8.27
C GLU A 109 4.76 -13.13 -9.45
N THR A 110 3.94 -14.18 -9.28
CA THR A 110 2.92 -14.56 -10.27
C THR A 110 1.53 -14.25 -9.75
N ARG A 111 0.83 -13.32 -10.42
CA ARG A 111 -0.53 -12.92 -10.04
C ARG A 111 -1.51 -14.08 -10.24
N LYS A 112 -2.19 -14.49 -9.18
CA LYS A 112 -3.30 -15.44 -9.24
C LYS A 112 -4.62 -14.69 -9.38
N LEU A 113 -5.20 -14.71 -10.58
CA LEU A 113 -6.51 -14.11 -10.85
C LEU A 113 -7.63 -15.01 -10.32
N ARG A 114 -8.66 -14.37 -9.74
CA ARG A 114 -9.87 -15.07 -9.32
C ARG A 114 -10.71 -15.40 -10.56
N GLN A 115 -11.23 -16.62 -10.64
CA GLN A 115 -12.15 -17.02 -11.71
C GLN A 115 -13.49 -16.26 -11.67
N ARG A 116 -13.92 -15.83 -10.48
CA ARG A 116 -15.15 -15.05 -10.29
C ARG A 116 -14.79 -13.67 -9.74
N PRO A 117 -14.98 -12.59 -10.53
CA PRO A 117 -14.77 -11.23 -10.03
C PRO A 117 -15.80 -10.91 -8.94
N ARG A 118 -15.40 -10.02 -8.02
CA ARG A 118 -16.33 -9.52 -7.00
C ARG A 118 -17.39 -8.67 -7.71
N LEU A 119 -18.66 -8.88 -7.38
CA LEU A 119 -19.74 -7.99 -7.81
C LEU A 119 -19.43 -6.60 -7.26
N LEU A 120 -19.17 -5.65 -8.15
CA LEU A 120 -19.07 -4.24 -7.81
C LEU A 120 -20.47 -3.73 -7.46
N HIS A 121 -20.57 -2.87 -6.43
CA HIS A 121 -21.80 -2.12 -6.22
C HIS A 121 -22.03 -1.27 -7.47
N ARG A 122 -23.20 -1.42 -8.11
CA ARG A 122 -23.63 -0.44 -9.11
C ARG A 122 -23.98 0.83 -8.34
N ALA A 123 -23.27 1.91 -8.63
CA ALA A 123 -23.66 3.24 -8.22
C ALA A 123 -25.01 3.61 -8.86
#